data_AF-A0A167KWW1-F1
#
_entry.id   AF-A0A167KWW1-F1
#
_cell.length_a   1.000
_cell.length_b   1.000
_cell.length_c   1.000
_cell.angle_alpha   90.00
_cell.angle_beta   90.00
_cell.angle_gamma   90.00
#
_symmetry.space_group_name_H-M   'P 1'
#
loop_
_entity.id
_entity.type
_entity.pdbx_description
1 polymer ?
#
loop_
_entity_poly.entity_id
_entity_poly.type
_entity_poly.pdbx_seq_one_letter_code
_entity_poly.pdbx_strand_id
1 'polypeptide(L)' 'MADAKKTEVRFSVDADYLAALQSRLGLKKSSDLTKVALTLLDWASDEVVHDRTILSANKQGKDIHRLVIPELNNISKTNL' A
#
# COMPACT_ATOMS: atom_id res chain seq x y z
N MET A 1 -22.61 -0.57 22.71
CA MET A 1 -21.56 -0.86 21.70
C MET A 1 -20.94 0.49 21.36
N ALA A 2 -19.66 0.69 21.66
CA ALA A 2 -18.99 1.95 21.32
C ALA A 2 -18.93 2.07 19.79
N ASP A 3 -19.50 3.13 19.25
CA ASP A 3 -19.41 3.45 17.83
C ASP A 3 -17.93 3.68 17.50
N ALA A 4 -17.34 2.81 16.70
CA ALA A 4 -15.93 2.90 16.35
C ALA A 4 -15.69 4.24 15.64
N LYS A 5 -14.85 5.11 16.20
CA LYS A 5 -14.56 6.44 15.65
C LYS A 5 -14.11 6.29 14.19
N LYS A 6 -14.92 6.76 13.24
CA LYS A 6 -14.61 6.71 11.81
C LYS A 6 -13.87 7.97 11.39
N THR A 7 -12.85 7.80 10.56
CA THR A 7 -12.14 8.90 9.88
C THR A 7 -12.52 8.87 8.40
N GLU A 8 -12.87 10.03 7.84
CA GLU A 8 -13.11 10.19 6.40
C GLU A 8 -11.90 10.86 5.75
N VAL A 9 -11.44 10.32 4.62
CA VAL A 9 -10.37 10.90 3.80
C VAL A 9 -10.93 11.14 2.41
N ARG A 10 -10.81 12.37 1.92
CA ARG A 10 -11.18 12.77 0.55
C ARG A 10 -9.94 13.19 -0.21
N PHE A 11 -9.72 12.58 -1.37
CA PHE A 11 -8.69 12.98 -2.30
C PHE A 11 -9.21 12.82 -3.73
N SER A 12 -8.68 13.64 -4.64
CA SER A 12 -8.99 13.55 -6.06
C SER A 12 -7.91 12.73 -6.75
N VAL A 13 -8.32 11.88 -7.67
CA VAL A 13 -7.42 11.10 -8.52
C VAL A 13 -7.95 11.11 -9.94
N ASP A 14 -7.06 10.98 -10.91
CA ASP A 14 -7.44 10.89 -12.31
C ASP A 14 -8.39 9.70 -12.55
N ALA A 15 -9.51 9.96 -13.22
CA ALA A 15 -10.59 8.99 -13.37
C ALA A 15 -10.18 7.82 -14.27
N ASP A 16 -9.43 8.08 -15.34
CA ASP A 16 -9.00 7.07 -16.30
C ASP A 16 -7.95 6.15 -15.68
N TYR A 17 -7.00 6.73 -14.94
CA TYR A 17 -6.05 5.99 -14.12
C TYR A 17 -6.76 5.08 -13.11
N LEU A 18 -7.75 5.61 -12.39
CA LEU A 18 -8.50 4.84 -11.39
C LEU A 18 -9.25 3.67 -12.04
N ALA A 19 -9.93 3.92 -13.15
CA ALA A 19 -10.68 2.91 -13.90
C ALA A 19 -9.75 1.82 -14.43
N ALA A 20 -8.59 2.18 -14.99
CA ALA A 20 -7.60 1.23 -15.47
C ALA A 20 -7.04 0.35 -14.33
N LEU A 21 -6.76 0.96 -13.17
CA LEU A 21 -6.27 0.22 -12.00
C LEU A 21 -7.31 -0.74 -11.44
N GLN A 22 -8.57 -0.30 -11.35
CA GLN A 22 -9.71 -1.12 -10.94
C GLN A 22 -9.89 -2.32 -11.87
N SER A 23 -9.86 -2.09 -13.19
CA SER A 23 -9.96 -3.14 -14.20
C SER A 23 -8.84 -4.17 -14.07
N ARG A 24 -7.59 -3.72 -13.93
CA ARG A 24 -6.41 -4.60 -13.78
C ARG A 24 -6.49 -5.48 -12.53
N LEU A 25 -7.09 -4.98 -11.46
CA LEU A 25 -7.22 -5.69 -10.18
C LEU A 25 -8.55 -6.43 -10.02
N GLY A 26 -9.47 -6.33 -10.99
CA GLY A 26 -10.79 -6.93 -10.91
C GLY A 26 -11.70 -6.31 -9.83
N LEU A 27 -11.44 -5.06 -9.44
CA LEU A 27 -12.19 -4.35 -8.39
C LEU A 27 -13.27 -3.46 -9.00
N LYS A 28 -14.46 -3.44 -8.37
CA LYS A 28 -15.62 -2.66 -8.86
C LYS A 28 -15.84 -1.35 -8.10
N LYS A 29 -15.37 -1.24 -6.86
CA LYS A 29 -15.59 -0.06 -6.01
C LYS A 29 -14.28 0.59 -5.65
N SER A 30 -14.23 1.92 -5.71
CA SER A 30 -13.03 2.69 -5.35
C SER A 30 -12.66 2.51 -3.88
N SER A 31 -13.64 2.32 -2.99
CA SER A 31 -13.41 1.98 -1.59
C SER A 31 -12.62 0.68 -1.40
N ASP A 32 -12.84 -0.31 -2.27
CA ASP A 32 -12.15 -1.59 -2.16
C ASP A 32 -10.70 -1.45 -2.63
N LEU A 33 -10.46 -0.63 -3.65
CA LEU A 33 -9.11 -0.25 -4.06
C LEU A 33 -8.36 0.47 -2.93
N THR A 34 -9.00 1.44 -2.28
CA THR A 34 -8.40 2.16 -1.14
C THR A 34 -8.06 1.20 0.00
N LYS A 35 -8.94 0.24 0.32
CA LYS A 35 -8.65 -0.78 1.34
C LYS A 35 -7.41 -1.60 0.98
N VAL A 36 -7.33 -2.09 -0.26
CA VAL A 36 -6.16 -2.86 -0.73
C VAL A 36 -4.88 -2.03 -0.63
N ALA A 37 -4.91 -0.77 -1.05
CA ALA A 37 -3.76 0.12 -0.98
C ALA A 37 -3.30 0.35 0.47
N LEU A 38 -4.25 0.59 1.38
CA LEU A 38 -3.96 0.78 2.81
C LEU A 38 -3.41 -0.50 3.45
N THR A 39 -3.98 -1.67 3.14
CA THR A 39 -3.46 -2.95 3.63
C THR A 39 -2.05 -3.24 3.12
N LEU A 40 -1.77 -2.95 1.84
CA LEU A 40 -0.42 -3.12 1.28
C LEU A 40 0.60 -2.20 1.97
N LEU A 41 0.22 -0.94 2.22
CA LEU A 41 1.09 0.02 2.89
C LEU A 41 1.36 -0.36 4.35
N ASP A 42 0.33 -0.85 5.06
CA ASP A 42 0.44 -1.36 6.43
C ASP A 42 1.42 -2.53 6.49
N TRP A 43 1.24 -3.55 5.63
CA TRP A 43 2.19 -4.66 5.52
C TRP A 43 3.61 -4.19 5.18
N ALA A 44 3.75 -3.28 4.21
CA ALA A 44 5.06 -2.77 3.82
C ALA A 44 5.75 -2.01 4.97
N SER A 45 4.98 -1.30 5.79
CA SER A 45 5.49 -0.62 6.98
C SER A 45 5.96 -1.62 8.04
N ASP A 46 5.22 -2.71 8.25
CA ASP A 46 5.60 -3.77 9.19
C ASP A 46 6.89 -4.47 8.78
N GLU A 47 7.08 -4.77 7.49
CA GLU A 47 8.34 -5.34 6.99
C GLU A 47 9.54 -4.42 7.30
N VAL A 48 9.38 -3.10 7.09
CA VAL A 48 10.44 -2.12 7.37
C VAL A 48 10.71 -1.98 8.87
N VAL A 49 9.67 -2.00 9.70
CA VAL A 49 9.78 -2.03 11.17
C VAL A 49 10.62 -3.23 11.63
N HIS A 50 10.50 -4.37 10.95
CA HIS A 50 11.27 -5.58 11.21
C HIS A 50 12.62 -5.65 10.47
N ASP A 51 13.16 -4.51 10.01
CA ASP A 51 14.44 -4.42 9.28
C ASP A 51 14.51 -5.26 8.00
N ARG A 52 13.36 -5.55 7.36
CA ARG A 52 13.28 -6.29 6.09
C ARG A 52 13.23 -5.35 4.89
N THR A 53 13.80 -5.81 3.78
CA THR A 53 13.76 -5.09 2.50
C THR A 53 12.74 -5.74 1.57
N ILE A 54 11.86 -4.93 0.99
CA ILE A 54 10.87 -5.40 0.02
C ILE A 54 11.48 -5.37 -1.38
N LEU A 55 11.51 -6.52 -2.02
CA LEU A 55 12.06 -6.72 -3.36
C LEU A 55 10.97 -7.24 -4.30
N SER A 56 10.93 -6.72 -5.52
CA SER A 56 10.22 -7.34 -6.64
C SER A 56 11.22 -8.06 -7.53
N ALA A 57 10.81 -9.21 -8.04
CA ALA A 57 11.58 -10.01 -8.97
C ALA A 57 10.63 -10.64 -9.98
N ASN A 58 11.16 -11.10 -11.11
CA ASN A 58 10.38 -11.91 -12.03
C ASN A 58 10.06 -13.30 -11.44
N LYS A 59 9.26 -14.10 -12.14
CA LYS A 59 8.81 -15.42 -11.68
C LYS A 59 9.97 -16.41 -11.43
N GLN A 60 11.15 -16.16 -12.00
CA GLN A 60 12.35 -16.97 -11.84
C GLN A 60 13.26 -16.47 -10.70
N GLY A 61 12.83 -15.45 -9.95
CA GLY A 61 13.64 -14.82 -8.89
C GLY A 61 14.81 -13.99 -9.43
N LYS A 62 14.79 -13.65 -10.73
CA LYS A 62 15.79 -12.80 -11.38
C LYS A 62 15.25 -11.39 -11.58
N ASP A 63 16.10 -10.48 -12.04
CA ASP A 63 15.74 -9.09 -12.34
C ASP A 63 15.14 -8.37 -11.11
N ILE A 64 15.99 -8.25 -10.08
CA ILE A 64 15.58 -7.80 -8.76
C ILE A 64 15.55 -6.27 -8.72
N HIS A 65 14.39 -5.72 -8.35
CA HIS A 65 14.21 -4.32 -8.06
C HIS A 65 13.77 -4.12 -6.61
N ARG A 66 14.26 -3.07 -5.97
CA ARG A 66 13.77 -2.67 -4.65
C ARG A 66 12.48 -1.88 -4.80
N LEU A 67 11.46 -2.21 -4.00
CA LEU A 67 10.30 -1.35 -3.87
C LEU A 67 10.72 -0.09 -3.09
N VAL A 68 10.55 1.08 -3.70
CA VAL A 68 10.89 2.37 -3.09
C VAL A 68 9.61 3.14 -2.80
N ILE A 69 9.31 3.31 -1.51
CA ILE A 69 8.25 4.19 -1.01
C ILE A 69 8.93 5.15 -0.03
N PRO A 70 9.17 6.42 -0.40
CA PRO A 70 9.95 7.36 0.41
C PRO A 70 9.46 7.50 1.84
N GLU A 71 8.15 7.46 2.05
CA GLU A 71 7.50 7.60 3.34
C GLU A 71 7.89 6.50 4.33
N LEU A 72 8.22 5.29 3.84
CA LEU A 72 8.70 4.20 4.71
C LEU A 72 10.06 4.51 5.33
N ASN A 73 10.86 5.41 4.75
CA ASN A 73 12.15 5.83 5.34
C ASN A 73 11.97 6.72 6.57
N ASN A 74 10.77 7.27 6.80
CA ASN A 74 10.49 8.11 7.97
C ASN A 74 10.25 7.29 9.24
N ILE A 75 10.10 5.96 9.12
CA ILE A 75 9.88 5.06 10.25
C ILE A 75 11.16 5.06 11.10
N SER A 76 11.13 5.89 12.14
CA SER A 76 12.23 6.02 13.10
C SER A 76 12.23 4.82 14.03
N LYS A 77 13.38 4.16 14.14
CA LYS A 77 13.61 2.91 14.90
C LYS A 77 13.45 3.04 16.42
N THR A 78 12.86 4.10 16.94
CA THR A 78 13.03 4.53 18.33
C THR A 78 11.94 4.05 19.29
N ASN A 79 10.94 3.28 18.85
CA ASN A 79 9.92 2.75 19.77
C ASN A 79 9.45 1.33 19.39
N LEU A 80 10.36 0.35 19.47
CA LEU A 80 10.02 -1.06 19.64
C LEU A 80 10.58 -1.55 20.97
#